data_AF-A0A8X6LH80-F1
#
_entry.id   AF-A0A8X6LH80-F1
#
_cell.length_a   1.000
_cell.length_b   1.000
_cell.length_c   1.000
_cell.angle_alpha   90.00
_cell.angle_beta   90.00
_cell.angle_gamma   90.00
#
_symmetry.space_group_name_H-M   'P 1'
#
loop_
_entity.id
_entity.type
_entity.pdbx_description
1 polymer ?
#
loop_
_entity_poly.entity_id
_entity_poly.type
_entity_poly.pdbx_seq_one_letter_code
_entity_poly.pdbx_strand_id
1 'polypeptide(L)'
;MPYDLVVANYKNEALEYVINNTIDYCSSDLMKKIEVKSHIYPKVDVISLPDLGKENEEGNFVYKLSFESMPEVPVIDLDKINLKKIEAKIEEEDIKEFIDSIKTKFPNFGSVDDASYQAKDGDKLIIDFEGRIRNKLFQGGSSKNFAVNLGSGTFINGFEDQLTGQEADFSVRVNEIQIAKDFENDDEIAKSIGFKDYSLLINHAKKMIGDQCTEMRNLLIKKELFDYLDANYSFDLPTDIVKQEQQRMEGELGAQK
;
A
#
# COMPACT_ATOMS: atom_id res chain seq x y z
N MET A 1 -35.86 -0.34 -38.82
CA MET A 1 -36.69 0.28 -37.76
C MET A 1 -37.22 1.61 -38.31
N PRO A 2 -38.52 1.90 -38.24
CA PRO A 2 -39.09 3.18 -38.67
C PRO A 2 -38.41 4.37 -37.98
N TYR A 3 -38.12 5.43 -38.73
CA TYR A 3 -37.44 6.63 -38.24
C TYR A 3 -38.15 7.25 -37.03
N ASP A 4 -39.48 7.33 -37.07
CA ASP A 4 -40.29 7.90 -35.99
C ASP A 4 -40.14 7.13 -34.67
N LEU A 5 -39.96 5.81 -34.74
CA LEU A 5 -39.72 4.98 -33.54
C LEU A 5 -38.31 5.16 -32.98
N VAL A 6 -37.32 5.43 -33.84
CA VAL A 6 -35.95 5.74 -33.39
C VAL A 6 -35.94 7.09 -32.70
N VAL A 7 -36.58 8.10 -33.28
CA VAL A 7 -36.67 9.43 -32.68
C VAL A 7 -37.46 9.39 -31.37
N ALA A 8 -38.61 8.71 -31.32
CA ALA A 8 -39.43 8.65 -30.11
C ALA A 8 -38.71 7.99 -28.91
N ASN A 9 -37.88 6.98 -29.17
CA ASN A 9 -37.22 6.21 -28.11
C ASN A 9 -35.83 6.76 -27.73
N TYR A 10 -35.05 7.27 -28.69
CA TYR A 10 -33.64 7.61 -28.47
C TYR A 10 -33.34 9.12 -28.50
N LYS A 11 -34.30 9.99 -28.80
CA LYS A 11 -34.06 11.45 -28.91
C LYS A 11 -33.49 12.05 -27.63
N ASN A 12 -34.04 11.70 -26.47
CA ASN A 12 -33.59 12.25 -25.18
C ASN A 12 -32.19 11.74 -24.80
N GLU A 13 -31.92 10.45 -24.99
CA GLU A 13 -30.62 9.84 -24.71
C GLU A 13 -29.52 10.40 -25.64
N ALA A 14 -29.82 10.51 -26.94
CA ALA A 14 -28.90 11.09 -27.92
C ALA A 14 -28.63 12.58 -27.61
N LEU A 15 -29.66 13.31 -27.19
CA LEU A 15 -29.53 14.71 -26.77
C LEU A 15 -28.65 14.86 -25.54
N GLU A 16 -28.90 14.10 -24.48
CA GLU A 16 -28.11 14.13 -23.26
C GLU A 16 -26.64 13.79 -23.56
N TYR A 17 -26.41 12.78 -24.40
CA TYR A 17 -25.07 12.42 -24.86
C TYR A 17 -24.38 13.57 -25.61
N VAL A 18 -25.07 14.21 -26.57
CA VAL A 18 -24.50 15.33 -27.33
C VAL A 18 -24.23 16.53 -26.43
N ILE A 19 -25.14 16.85 -25.50
CA ILE A 19 -24.97 17.93 -24.53
C ILE A 19 -23.75 17.68 -23.66
N ASN A 20 -23.65 16.51 -23.03
CA ASN A 20 -22.54 16.18 -22.14
C ASN A 20 -21.20 16.23 -22.89
N ASN A 21 -21.11 15.62 -24.07
CA ASN A 21 -19.90 15.69 -24.88
C ASN A 21 -19.55 17.12 -25.33
N THR A 22 -20.56 17.94 -25.64
CA THR A 22 -20.34 19.33 -26.03
C THR A 22 -19.83 20.15 -24.85
N ILE A 23 -20.42 19.98 -23.66
CA ILE A 23 -19.95 20.60 -22.42
C ILE A 23 -18.51 20.18 -22.15
N ASP A 24 -18.22 18.87 -22.19
CA ASP A 24 -16.88 18.34 -21.89
C ASP A 24 -15.83 18.87 -22.86
N TYR A 25 -16.13 18.88 -24.15
CA TYR A 25 -15.24 19.41 -25.18
C TYR A 25 -15.00 20.91 -25.01
N CYS A 26 -16.07 21.71 -24.91
CA CYS A 26 -15.95 23.16 -24.76
C CYS A 26 -15.29 23.57 -23.45
N SER A 27 -15.63 22.88 -22.35
CA SER A 27 -14.99 23.06 -21.04
C SER A 27 -13.50 22.75 -21.12
N SER A 28 -13.11 21.60 -21.68
CA SER A 28 -11.70 21.23 -21.82
C SER A 28 -10.93 22.22 -22.71
N ASP A 29 -11.51 22.65 -23.83
CA ASP A 29 -10.89 23.62 -24.74
C ASP A 29 -10.71 24.99 -24.08
N LEU A 30 -11.73 25.48 -23.35
CA LEU A 30 -11.63 26.74 -22.59
C LEU A 30 -10.60 26.65 -21.47
N MET A 31 -10.59 25.56 -20.70
CA MET A 31 -9.62 25.38 -19.60
C MET A 31 -8.18 25.32 -20.12
N LYS A 32 -7.95 24.69 -21.28
CA LYS A 32 -6.64 24.69 -21.95
C LYS A 32 -6.22 26.10 -22.39
N LYS A 33 -7.15 26.87 -22.97
CA LYS A 33 -6.88 28.24 -23.44
C LYS A 33 -6.59 29.22 -22.31
N ILE A 34 -7.20 29.00 -21.15
CA ILE A 34 -7.01 29.85 -19.95
C ILE A 34 -5.80 29.36 -19.12
N GLU A 35 -5.07 28.34 -19.58
CA GLU A 35 -3.91 27.74 -18.89
C GLU A 35 -4.23 27.31 -17.46
N VAL A 36 -5.48 26.94 -17.20
CA VAL A 36 -5.90 26.48 -15.87
C VAL A 36 -5.21 25.14 -15.59
N LYS A 37 -4.59 25.02 -14.41
CA LYS A 37 -3.89 23.79 -14.00
C LYS A 37 -4.84 22.59 -14.11
N SER A 38 -4.32 21.46 -14.60
CA SER A 38 -5.04 20.21 -14.95
C SER A 38 -5.88 19.57 -13.83
N HIS A 39 -5.91 20.14 -12.62
CA HIS A 39 -6.55 19.57 -11.43
C HIS A 39 -7.72 20.43 -10.91
N ILE A 40 -8.17 21.44 -11.67
CA ILE A 40 -9.37 22.21 -11.34
C ILE A 40 -10.53 21.63 -12.15
N TYR A 41 -11.47 20.96 -11.47
CA TYR A 41 -12.71 20.52 -12.09
C TYR A 41 -13.76 21.62 -11.97
N PRO A 42 -14.20 22.23 -13.09
CA PRO A 42 -15.19 23.28 -13.05
C PRO A 42 -16.56 22.69 -12.75
N LYS A 43 -17.36 23.42 -11.96
CA LYS A 43 -18.77 23.10 -11.78
C LYS A 43 -19.55 23.54 -13.01
N VAL A 44 -20.33 22.61 -13.57
CA VAL A 44 -21.23 22.86 -14.69
C VAL A 44 -22.65 22.99 -14.17
N ASP A 45 -23.28 24.13 -14.44
CA ASP A 45 -24.72 24.32 -14.21
C ASP A 45 -25.40 24.62 -15.56
N VAL A 46 -26.26 23.73 -16.03
CA VAL A 46 -27.01 23.93 -17.29
C VAL A 46 -28.15 24.92 -17.02
N ILE A 47 -28.15 26.06 -17.73
CA ILE A 47 -29.11 27.16 -17.53
C ILE A 47 -30.31 26.99 -18.48
N SER A 48 -30.05 26.68 -19.74
CA SER A 48 -31.09 26.47 -20.74
C SER A 48 -30.73 25.37 -21.72
N LEU A 49 -31.72 24.52 -22.01
CA LEU A 49 -31.65 23.53 -23.06
C LEU A 49 -32.44 24.03 -24.29
N PRO A 50 -31.99 23.72 -25.51
CA PRO A 50 -32.75 24.01 -26.71
C PRO A 50 -34.05 23.18 -26.73
N ASP A 51 -35.17 23.82 -27.02
CA ASP A 51 -36.45 23.13 -27.24
C ASP A 51 -36.48 22.54 -28.65
N LEU A 52 -36.23 21.23 -28.75
CA LEU A 52 -36.21 20.49 -30.01
C LEU A 52 -37.60 19.96 -30.42
N GLY A 53 -38.66 20.39 -29.73
CA GLY A 53 -40.05 20.05 -30.07
C GLY A 53 -40.67 20.94 -31.15
N LYS A 54 -40.02 22.08 -31.46
CA LYS A 54 -40.53 23.06 -32.42
C LYS A 54 -39.56 23.24 -33.58
N GLU A 55 -40.02 22.97 -34.80
CA GLU A 55 -39.30 23.37 -36.00
C GLU A 55 -39.24 24.91 -36.05
N ASN A 56 -38.03 25.47 -36.16
CA ASN A 56 -37.72 26.90 -36.37
C ASN A 56 -37.57 27.82 -35.13
N GLU A 57 -37.47 27.31 -33.90
CA GLU A 57 -36.98 28.13 -32.77
C GLU A 57 -35.50 27.81 -32.52
N GLU A 58 -34.59 28.76 -32.79
CA GLU A 58 -33.18 28.69 -32.40
C GLU A 58 -33.07 28.78 -30.87
N GLY A 59 -33.36 27.66 -30.20
CA GLY A 59 -33.10 27.53 -28.77
C GLY A 59 -31.61 27.58 -28.52
N ASN A 60 -31.13 28.53 -27.72
CA ASN A 60 -29.74 28.58 -27.32
C ASN A 60 -29.48 27.59 -26.18
N PHE A 61 -28.48 26.73 -26.36
CA PHE A 61 -27.89 25.96 -25.27
C PHE A 61 -26.99 26.89 -24.43
N VAL A 62 -27.38 27.15 -23.18
CA VAL A 62 -26.62 28.01 -22.27
C VAL A 62 -26.29 27.22 -21.02
N TYR A 63 -25.01 27.18 -20.67
CA TYR A 63 -24.52 26.58 -19.45
C TYR A 63 -23.50 27.52 -18.80
N LYS A 64 -23.39 27.43 -17.48
CA LYS A 64 -22.43 28.18 -16.68
C LYS A 64 -21.33 27.24 -16.23
N LEU A 65 -20.09 27.59 -16.57
CA LEU A 65 -18.90 27.03 -15.96
C LEU A 65 -18.47 27.93 -14.81
N SER A 66 -18.39 27.36 -13.60
CA SER A 66 -17.86 28.05 -12.43
C SER A 66 -16.63 27.30 -11.93
N PHE A 67 -15.52 28.02 -11.76
CA PHE A 67 -14.31 27.49 -11.13
C PHE A 67 -13.68 28.59 -10.29
N GLU A 68 -13.01 28.20 -9.21
CA GLU A 68 -12.28 29.14 -8.38
C GLU A 68 -10.87 29.34 -8.94
N SER A 69 -10.42 30.60 -9.03
CA SER A 69 -9.03 30.89 -9.42
C SER A 69 -8.08 30.62 -8.26
N MET A 70 -6.90 30.07 -8.55
CA MET A 70 -5.84 29.97 -7.57
C MET A 70 -5.33 31.38 -7.20
N PRO A 71 -5.04 31.67 -5.92
CA PRO A 71 -4.36 32.91 -5.55
C PRO A 71 -2.94 32.96 -6.13
N GLU A 72 -2.40 34.16 -6.28
CA GLU A 72 -0.99 34.33 -6.60
C GLU A 72 -0.12 33.87 -5.42
N VAL A 73 0.85 33.02 -5.70
CA VAL A 73 1.77 32.51 -4.67
C VAL A 73 2.88 33.54 -4.45
N PRO A 74 3.15 33.95 -3.20
CA PRO A 74 4.24 34.87 -2.92
C PRO A 74 5.60 34.26 -3.30
N VAL A 75 6.53 35.09 -3.75
CA VAL A 75 7.90 34.64 -4.06
C VAL A 75 8.60 34.25 -2.76
N ILE A 76 9.05 33.00 -2.69
CA ILE A 76 9.75 32.45 -1.54
C ILE A 76 11.24 32.78 -1.66
N ASP A 77 11.77 33.44 -0.63
CA ASP A 77 13.20 33.72 -0.51
C ASP A 77 13.94 32.50 0.08
N LEU A 78 14.55 31.70 -0.80
CA LEU A 78 15.26 30.46 -0.42
C LEU A 78 16.51 30.74 0.42
N ASP A 79 17.12 31.92 0.29
CA ASP A 79 18.37 32.25 0.99
C ASP A 79 18.15 32.44 2.50
N LYS A 80 16.91 32.71 2.93
CA LYS A 80 16.55 32.85 4.34
C LYS A 80 16.23 31.51 5.01
N ILE A 81 16.12 30.43 4.26
CA ILE A 81 15.76 29.12 4.79
C ILE A 81 17.02 28.41 5.30
N ASN A 82 17.21 28.41 6.61
CA ASN A 82 18.28 27.65 7.26
C ASN A 82 17.76 26.30 7.73
N LEU A 83 17.95 25.26 6.91
CA LEU A 83 17.62 23.88 7.25
C LEU A 83 18.80 23.23 7.98
N LYS A 84 18.51 22.49 9.06
CA LYS A 84 19.57 21.77 9.77
C LYS A 84 19.98 20.56 8.95
N LYS A 85 21.22 20.55 8.47
CA LYS A 85 21.77 19.36 7.81
C LYS A 85 21.98 18.26 8.84
N ILE A 86 21.16 17.22 8.76
CA ILE A 86 21.34 15.99 9.54
C ILE A 86 22.30 15.08 8.78
N GLU A 87 23.44 14.78 9.38
CA GLU A 87 24.39 13.79 8.86
C GLU A 87 24.33 12.55 9.75
N ALA A 88 23.85 11.44 9.18
CA ALA A 88 23.91 10.15 9.83
C ALA A 88 25.26 9.49 9.52
N LYS A 89 25.97 9.06 10.55
CA LYS A 89 27.16 8.21 10.43
C LYS A 89 26.73 6.78 10.72
N ILE A 90 27.04 5.88 9.80
CA ILE A 90 26.81 4.45 9.99
C ILE A 90 28.04 3.90 10.69
N GLU A 91 27.85 3.41 11.91
CA GLU A 91 28.90 2.79 12.70
C GLU A 91 28.94 1.27 12.44
N GLU A 92 30.04 0.62 12.85
CA GLU A 92 30.15 -0.84 12.72
C GLU A 92 29.12 -1.57 13.60
N GLU A 93 28.70 -0.95 14.71
CA GLU A 93 27.71 -1.51 15.62
C GLU A 93 26.32 -1.59 14.97
N ASP A 94 25.90 -0.56 14.23
CA ASP A 94 24.61 -0.56 13.49
C ASP A 94 24.51 -1.74 12.52
N ILE A 95 25.65 -2.10 11.91
CA ILE A 95 25.73 -3.21 10.96
C ILE A 95 25.63 -4.55 11.70
N LYS A 96 26.25 -4.67 12.88
CA LYS A 96 26.14 -5.87 13.70
C LYS A 96 24.72 -6.07 14.19
N GLU A 97 24.08 -5.03 14.72
CA GLU A 97 22.68 -5.09 15.16
C GLU A 97 21.77 -5.53 14.00
N PHE A 98 21.99 -4.97 12.80
CA PHE A 98 21.25 -5.39 11.62
C PHE A 98 21.46 -6.86 11.29
N ILE A 99 22.72 -7.35 11.32
CA ILE A 99 23.05 -8.75 11.07
C ILE A 99 22.45 -9.67 12.14
N ASP A 100 22.48 -9.29 13.42
CA ASP A 100 21.88 -10.07 14.50
C ASP A 100 20.35 -10.11 14.39
N SER A 101 19.73 -9.03 13.90
CA SER A 101 18.30 -9.03 13.57
C SER A 101 17.98 -10.02 12.45
N ILE A 102 18.88 -10.17 11.47
CA ILE A 102 18.75 -11.16 10.40
C ILE A 102 18.88 -12.58 10.96
N LYS A 103 19.87 -12.86 11.82
CA LYS A 103 20.02 -14.18 12.46
C LYS A 103 18.78 -14.58 13.26
N THR A 104 18.17 -13.62 13.94
CA THR A 104 16.94 -13.83 14.72
C THR A 104 15.75 -14.11 13.82
N LYS A 105 15.62 -13.41 12.68
CA LYS A 105 14.52 -13.60 11.73
C LYS A 105 14.66 -14.84 10.86
N PHE A 106 15.90 -15.24 10.56
CA PHE A 106 16.24 -16.39 9.74
C PHE A 106 17.13 -17.35 10.52
N PRO A 107 16.59 -18.04 11.53
CA PRO A 107 17.34 -19.03 12.29
C PRO A 107 17.75 -20.21 11.39
N ASN A 108 18.96 -20.71 11.61
CA ASN A 108 19.44 -21.93 10.97
C ASN A 108 18.87 -23.14 11.71
N PHE A 109 18.22 -24.04 10.98
CA PHE A 109 17.64 -25.25 11.56
C PHE A 109 18.41 -26.47 11.07
N GLY A 110 18.84 -27.32 12.00
CA GLY A 110 19.45 -28.60 11.68
C GLY A 110 18.69 -29.77 12.28
N SER A 111 18.60 -30.85 11.52
CA SER A 111 17.96 -32.10 11.93
C SER A 111 18.60 -32.67 13.20
N VAL A 112 17.77 -33.29 14.04
CA VAL A 112 18.18 -34.05 15.22
C VAL A 112 18.09 -35.55 14.92
N ASP A 113 19.22 -36.25 15.00
CA ASP A 113 19.28 -37.70 14.77
C ASP A 113 18.89 -38.53 16.01
N ASP A 114 18.79 -37.88 17.17
CA ASP A 114 18.42 -38.52 18.43
C ASP A 114 16.90 -38.71 18.54
N ALA A 115 16.44 -39.95 18.34
CA ALA A 115 15.04 -40.33 18.46
C ALA A 115 14.44 -40.18 19.87
N SER A 116 15.26 -39.91 20.89
CA SER A 116 14.81 -39.66 22.26
C SER A 116 14.64 -38.18 22.61
N TYR A 117 15.00 -37.27 21.68
CA TYR A 117 14.83 -35.84 21.87
C TYR A 117 13.35 -35.43 21.88
N GLN A 118 12.92 -34.80 22.98
CA GLN A 118 11.59 -34.19 23.08
C GLN A 118 11.65 -32.76 22.56
N ALA A 119 10.82 -32.46 21.57
CA ALA A 119 10.72 -31.13 20.97
C ALA A 119 10.33 -30.07 22.02
N LYS A 120 10.87 -28.86 21.86
CA LYS A 120 10.68 -27.72 22.76
C LYS A 120 10.30 -26.46 21.98
N ASP A 121 9.82 -25.45 22.70
CA ASP A 121 9.53 -24.13 22.13
C ASP A 121 10.76 -23.57 21.40
N GLY A 122 10.56 -23.09 20.18
CA GLY A 122 11.63 -22.63 19.29
C GLY A 122 12.12 -23.69 18.29
N ASP A 123 11.75 -24.96 18.44
CA ASP A 123 12.08 -25.99 17.45
C ASP A 123 11.17 -25.91 16.22
N LYS A 124 11.71 -26.36 15.08
CA LYS A 124 10.96 -26.52 13.84
C LYS A 124 10.66 -28.00 13.62
N LEU A 125 9.39 -28.33 13.54
CA LEU A 125 8.89 -29.67 13.28
C LEU A 125 8.42 -29.81 11.83
N ILE A 126 8.74 -30.94 11.21
CA ILE A 126 8.10 -31.39 9.98
C ILE A 126 7.10 -32.47 10.35
N ILE A 127 5.82 -32.15 10.19
CA ILE A 127 4.71 -33.03 10.60
C ILE A 127 3.79 -33.36 9.44
N ASP A 128 3.22 -34.56 9.50
CA ASP A 128 1.99 -34.90 8.79
C ASP A 128 0.84 -34.83 9.80
N PHE A 129 -0.25 -34.18 9.43
CA PHE A 129 -1.43 -34.14 10.27
C PHE A 129 -2.71 -34.45 9.50
N GLU A 130 -3.63 -35.11 10.17
CA GLU A 130 -5.01 -35.30 9.75
C GLU A 130 -5.96 -34.91 10.90
N GLY A 131 -6.75 -33.88 10.66
CA GLY A 131 -7.79 -33.37 11.54
C GLY A 131 -9.16 -33.85 11.09
N ARG A 132 -9.91 -34.41 12.05
CA ARG A 132 -11.26 -34.92 11.82
C ARG A 132 -12.24 -34.27 12.78
N ILE A 133 -13.38 -33.83 12.27
CA ILE A 133 -14.53 -33.39 13.08
C ILE A 133 -15.61 -34.44 12.94
N ARG A 134 -16.04 -35.05 14.06
CA ARG A 134 -17.08 -36.10 14.05
C ARG A 134 -16.77 -37.22 13.04
N ASN A 135 -15.51 -37.66 13.03
CA ASN A 135 -14.99 -38.72 12.16
C ASN A 135 -15.02 -38.42 10.64
N LYS A 136 -15.12 -37.15 10.24
CA LYS A 136 -14.96 -36.69 8.85
C LYS A 136 -13.81 -35.69 8.76
N LEU A 137 -12.95 -35.85 7.76
CA LEU A 137 -11.94 -34.85 7.40
C LEU A 137 -12.63 -33.52 7.09
N PHE A 138 -12.18 -32.45 7.73
CA PHE A 138 -12.63 -31.10 7.39
C PHE A 138 -11.69 -30.49 6.34
N GLN A 139 -12.20 -29.55 5.56
CA GLN A 139 -11.44 -28.89 4.49
C GLN A 139 -10.28 -28.09 5.08
N GLY A 140 -9.05 -28.33 4.59
CA GLY A 140 -7.83 -27.75 5.17
C GLY A 140 -7.32 -28.47 6.41
N GLY A 141 -7.97 -29.54 6.85
CA GLY A 141 -7.60 -30.31 8.04
C GLY A 141 -6.50 -31.34 7.84
N SER A 142 -5.90 -31.47 6.66
CA SER A 142 -4.79 -32.41 6.46
C SER A 142 -3.70 -31.82 5.59
N SER A 143 -2.46 -32.07 6.00
CA SER A 143 -1.25 -31.72 5.25
C SER A 143 -0.16 -32.75 5.48
N LYS A 144 0.76 -32.83 4.49
CA LYS A 144 1.97 -33.66 4.55
C LYS A 144 3.22 -32.79 4.45
N ASN A 145 4.28 -33.16 5.16
CA ASN A 145 5.55 -32.42 5.27
C ASN A 145 5.34 -30.94 5.63
N PHE A 146 4.42 -30.67 6.54
CA PHE A 146 4.12 -29.32 6.96
C PHE A 146 5.14 -28.86 8.00
N ALA A 147 5.80 -27.74 7.75
CA ALA A 147 6.77 -27.16 8.66
C ALA A 147 6.08 -26.27 9.71
N VAL A 148 6.29 -26.56 10.99
CA VAL A 148 5.72 -25.82 12.12
C VAL A 148 6.83 -25.36 13.03
N ASN A 149 6.84 -24.08 13.41
CA ASN A 149 7.70 -23.58 14.47
C ASN A 149 6.91 -23.61 15.78
N LEU A 150 7.36 -24.40 16.75
CA LEU A 150 6.71 -24.55 18.06
C LEU A 150 6.75 -23.24 18.85
N GLY A 151 5.59 -22.82 19.38
CA GLY A 151 5.45 -21.58 20.16
C GLY A 151 5.26 -20.33 19.31
N SER A 152 5.08 -20.47 17.99
CA SER A 152 4.85 -19.34 17.08
C SER A 152 3.41 -18.79 17.15
N GLY A 153 2.48 -19.51 17.79
CA GLY A 153 1.05 -19.16 17.82
C GLY A 153 0.39 -19.17 16.44
N THR A 154 1.06 -19.72 15.43
CA THR A 154 0.60 -19.78 14.03
C THR A 154 -0.44 -20.88 13.82
N PHE A 155 -0.51 -21.83 14.75
CA PHE A 155 -1.55 -22.86 14.77
C PHE A 155 -2.73 -22.44 15.65
N ILE A 156 -3.89 -23.07 15.46
CA ILE A 156 -5.08 -22.81 16.28
C ILE A 156 -4.71 -23.08 17.74
N ASN A 157 -4.92 -22.08 18.62
CA ASN A 157 -4.73 -22.21 20.07
C ASN A 157 -5.39 -23.51 20.57
N GLY A 158 -4.60 -24.36 21.21
CA GLY A 158 -5.01 -25.71 21.56
C GLY A 158 -4.46 -26.83 20.67
N PHE A 159 -3.85 -26.59 19.50
CA PHE A 159 -3.14 -27.65 18.75
C PHE A 159 -1.76 -27.93 19.35
N GLU A 160 -1.06 -26.87 19.78
CA GLU A 160 0.17 -26.98 20.56
C GLU A 160 -0.14 -27.55 21.97
N ASP A 161 -1.28 -27.17 22.56
CA ASP A 161 -1.73 -27.67 23.87
C ASP A 161 -2.53 -28.99 23.83
N GLN A 162 -2.94 -29.53 22.66
CA GLN A 162 -3.66 -30.82 22.55
C GLN A 162 -2.73 -32.03 22.59
N LEU A 163 -1.42 -31.80 22.67
CA LEU A 163 -0.52 -32.72 23.36
C LEU A 163 -0.90 -32.90 24.85
N THR A 164 -1.83 -32.09 25.38
CA THR A 164 -2.34 -32.06 26.76
C THR A 164 -3.88 -31.92 26.84
N GLY A 165 -4.67 -32.75 26.12
CA GLY A 165 -5.90 -33.36 26.68
C GLY A 165 -7.31 -32.76 26.47
N GLN A 166 -7.82 -32.65 25.23
CA GLN A 166 -9.28 -32.58 24.94
C GLN A 166 -9.71 -33.36 23.66
N GLU A 167 -11.01 -33.71 23.56
CA GLU A 167 -11.65 -34.65 22.60
C GLU A 167 -11.72 -34.16 21.13
N ALA A 168 -10.57 -34.03 20.49
CA ALA A 168 -10.46 -34.06 19.03
C ALA A 168 -9.35 -35.05 18.65
N ASP A 169 -9.68 -36.05 17.82
CA ASP A 169 -8.70 -37.04 17.36
C ASP A 169 -7.84 -36.44 16.24
N PHE A 170 -6.69 -35.90 16.63
CA PHE A 170 -5.63 -35.47 15.72
C PHE A 170 -4.56 -36.57 15.65
N SER A 171 -4.43 -37.20 14.48
CA SER A 171 -3.30 -38.08 14.22
C SER A 171 -2.15 -37.23 13.66
N VAL A 172 -1.17 -36.93 14.51
CA VAL A 172 0.03 -36.20 14.11
C VAL A 172 1.20 -37.17 14.07
N ARG A 173 1.88 -37.23 12.91
CA ARG A 173 3.14 -37.95 12.76
C ARG A 173 4.25 -36.93 12.61
N VAL A 174 5.18 -36.91 13.57
CA VAL A 174 6.40 -36.13 13.46
C VAL A 174 7.36 -36.91 12.55
N ASN A 175 7.70 -36.32 11.42
CA ASN A 175 8.64 -36.92 10.46
C ASN A 175 10.08 -36.49 10.77
N GLU A 176 10.28 -35.23 11.17
CA GLU A 176 11.60 -34.68 11.47
C GLU A 176 11.50 -33.58 12.53
N ILE A 177 12.48 -33.55 13.44
CA ILE A 177 12.68 -32.46 14.40
C ILE A 177 13.94 -31.72 13.98
N GLN A 178 13.83 -30.42 13.77
CA GLN A 178 14.95 -29.54 13.49
C GLN A 178 15.10 -28.52 14.62
N ILE A 179 16.28 -28.50 15.23
CA ILE A 179 16.62 -27.55 16.30
C ILE A 179 17.35 -26.35 15.69
N ALA A 180 17.17 -25.18 16.30
CA ALA A 180 17.99 -24.03 15.97
C ALA A 180 19.46 -24.37 16.25
N LYS A 181 20.30 -24.30 15.23
CA LYS A 181 21.75 -24.45 15.34
C LYS A 181 22.40 -23.08 15.17
N ASP A 182 23.47 -22.85 15.93
CA ASP A 182 24.35 -21.73 15.65
C ASP A 182 24.97 -21.92 14.25
N PHE A 183 25.15 -20.81 13.54
CA PHE A 183 25.86 -20.83 12.27
C PHE A 183 27.34 -21.16 12.52
N GLU A 184 27.93 -22.04 11.70
CA GLU A 184 29.32 -22.44 11.89
C GLU A 184 30.28 -21.28 11.55
N ASN A 185 29.87 -20.40 10.62
CA ASN A 185 30.60 -19.19 10.28
C ASN A 185 29.69 -18.10 9.66
N ASP A 186 30.26 -16.91 9.53
CA ASP A 186 29.60 -15.72 8.97
C ASP A 186 29.21 -15.86 7.48
N ASP A 187 29.90 -16.70 6.71
CA ASP A 187 29.58 -16.95 5.29
C ASP A 187 28.37 -17.86 5.11
N GLU A 188 28.09 -18.75 6.05
CA GLU A 188 26.86 -19.57 6.06
C GLU A 188 25.62 -18.72 6.30
N ILE A 189 25.72 -17.71 7.16
CA ILE A 189 24.65 -16.72 7.37
C ILE A 189 24.33 -16.04 6.06
N ALA A 190 25.35 -15.55 5.35
CA ALA A 190 25.20 -14.92 4.05
C ALA A 190 24.55 -15.86 3.03
N LYS A 191 24.98 -17.13 2.95
CA LYS A 191 24.42 -18.12 2.03
C LYS A 191 22.97 -18.49 2.35
N SER A 192 22.64 -18.62 3.64
CA SER A 192 21.29 -19.00 4.08
C SER A 192 20.22 -18.00 3.65
N ILE A 193 20.58 -16.72 3.50
CA ILE A 193 19.70 -15.63 3.07
C ILE A 193 19.96 -15.19 1.61
N GLY A 194 20.75 -15.96 0.86
CA GLY A 194 20.92 -15.79 -0.59
C GLY A 194 22.10 -14.91 -1.05
N PHE A 195 22.99 -14.48 -0.16
CA PHE A 195 24.27 -13.84 -0.52
C PHE A 195 25.37 -14.88 -0.74
N LYS A 196 26.38 -14.53 -1.55
CA LYS A 196 27.50 -15.45 -1.81
C LYS A 196 28.45 -15.56 -0.62
N ASP A 197 28.75 -14.42 0.01
CA ASP A 197 29.77 -14.26 1.05
C ASP A 197 29.37 -13.17 2.05
N TYR A 198 29.94 -13.21 3.25
CA TYR A 198 29.65 -12.28 4.35
C TYR A 198 29.96 -10.81 4.02
N SER A 199 31.02 -10.56 3.24
CA SER A 199 31.36 -9.21 2.79
C SER A 199 30.24 -8.58 1.94
N LEU A 200 29.55 -9.38 1.12
CA LEU A 200 28.40 -8.89 0.34
C LEU A 200 27.21 -8.58 1.26
N LEU A 201 26.98 -9.39 2.29
CA LEU A 201 25.96 -9.14 3.29
C LEU A 201 26.22 -7.82 4.04
N ILE A 202 27.44 -7.59 4.51
CA ILE A 202 27.83 -6.34 5.17
C ILE A 202 27.62 -5.14 4.24
N ASN A 203 28.04 -5.23 2.98
CA ASN A 203 27.87 -4.14 2.01
C ASN A 203 26.39 -3.86 1.73
N HIS A 204 25.56 -4.91 1.65
CA HIS A 204 24.12 -4.77 1.50
C HIS A 204 23.48 -4.15 2.75
N ALA A 205 23.87 -4.57 3.96
CA ALA A 205 23.43 -4.00 5.22
C ALA A 205 23.77 -2.50 5.31
N LYS A 206 25.03 -2.14 5.04
CA LYS A 206 25.49 -0.74 4.96
C LYS A 206 24.66 0.08 3.99
N LYS A 207 24.39 -0.47 2.81
CA LYS A 207 23.59 0.21 1.79
C LYS A 207 22.15 0.41 2.27
N MET A 208 21.52 -0.63 2.81
CA MET A 208 20.13 -0.58 3.27
C MET A 208 19.95 0.42 4.42
N ILE A 209 20.84 0.41 5.41
CA ILE A 209 20.84 1.39 6.50
C ILE A 209 21.10 2.80 5.96
N GLY A 210 22.05 2.95 5.04
CA GLY A 210 22.36 4.25 4.42
C GLY A 210 21.22 4.82 3.60
N ASP A 211 20.52 3.98 2.84
CA ASP A 211 19.35 4.36 2.06
C ASP A 211 18.21 4.79 3.00
N GLN A 212 17.93 4.03 4.07
CA GLN A 212 16.94 4.40 5.09
C GLN A 212 17.27 5.72 5.80
N CYS A 213 18.54 5.90 6.21
CA CYS A 213 19.00 7.16 6.80
C CYS A 213 18.84 8.33 5.82
N THR A 214 19.09 8.11 4.53
CA THR A 214 18.93 9.13 3.48
C THR A 214 17.46 9.48 3.28
N GLU A 215 16.58 8.49 3.21
CA GLU A 215 15.12 8.67 3.10
C GLU A 215 14.56 9.41 4.32
N MET A 216 14.91 8.96 5.53
CA MET A 216 14.47 9.58 6.78
C MET A 216 14.96 11.03 6.87
N ARG A 217 16.23 11.28 6.51
CA ARG A 217 16.79 12.63 6.45
C ARG A 217 16.01 13.51 5.47
N ASN A 218 15.75 13.01 4.26
CA ASN A 218 15.00 13.76 3.25
C ASN A 218 13.58 14.07 3.74
N LEU A 219 12.94 13.12 4.42
CA LEU A 219 11.61 13.31 5.03
C LEU A 219 11.64 14.39 6.12
N LEU A 220 12.63 14.36 7.01
CA LEU A 220 12.78 15.35 8.08
C LEU A 220 13.08 16.75 7.52
N ILE A 221 13.98 16.86 6.55
CA ILE A 221 14.29 18.14 5.87
C ILE A 221 13.05 18.66 5.15
N LYS A 222 12.34 17.79 4.43
CA LYS A 222 11.09 18.14 3.75
C LYS A 222 10.06 18.66 4.75
N LYS A 223 9.92 17.99 5.89
CA LYS A 223 9.04 18.44 6.97
C LYS A 223 9.46 19.81 7.52
N GLU A 224 10.73 19.99 7.90
CA GLU A 224 11.22 21.28 8.42
C GLU A 224 11.02 22.42 7.41
N LEU A 225 11.22 22.13 6.12
CA LEU A 225 10.92 23.07 5.04
C LEU A 225 9.43 23.40 4.96
N PHE A 226 8.53 22.41 4.97
CA PHE A 226 7.09 22.67 4.95
C PHE A 226 6.61 23.40 6.19
N ASP A 227 7.09 23.04 7.37
CA ASP A 227 6.77 23.74 8.63
C ASP A 227 7.21 25.22 8.55
N TYR A 228 8.39 25.50 7.97
CA TYR A 228 8.84 26.87 7.74
C TYR A 228 7.96 27.60 6.72
N LEU A 229 7.56 26.92 5.62
CA LEU A 229 6.72 27.52 4.61
C LEU A 229 5.32 27.85 5.15
N ASP A 230 4.71 26.94 5.90
CA ASP A 230 3.41 27.14 6.54
C ASP A 230 3.45 28.27 7.58
N ALA A 231 4.54 28.40 8.32
CA ALA A 231 4.67 29.44 9.35
C ALA A 231 4.84 30.86 8.76
N ASN A 232 5.45 30.98 7.58
CA ASN A 232 5.83 32.29 7.02
C ASN A 232 4.96 32.72 5.83
N TYR A 233 4.28 31.78 5.17
CA TYR A 233 3.47 32.06 3.99
C TYR A 233 2.06 31.51 4.20
N SER A 234 1.08 32.39 4.03
CA SER A 234 -0.33 32.03 4.05
C SER A 234 -0.98 32.57 2.78
N PHE A 235 -1.83 31.76 2.18
CA PHE A 235 -2.60 32.12 1.00
C PHE A 235 -4.00 31.55 1.15
N ASP A 236 -4.99 32.31 0.69
CA ASP A 236 -6.39 31.93 0.77
C ASP A 236 -6.69 30.85 -0.25
N LEU A 237 -6.59 29.59 0.20
CA LEU A 237 -6.92 28.41 -0.59
C LEU A 237 -8.41 28.39 -0.94
N PRO A 238 -8.76 28.29 -2.23
CA PRO A 238 -10.16 28.18 -2.64
C PRO A 238 -10.81 26.91 -2.06
N THR A 239 -12.03 27.05 -1.52
CA THR A 239 -12.68 25.98 -0.75
C THR A 239 -13.08 24.79 -1.61
N ASP A 240 -13.34 24.99 -2.90
CA ASP A 240 -13.73 23.90 -3.78
C ASP A 240 -12.55 22.96 -4.07
N ILE A 241 -11.34 23.50 -4.18
CA ILE A 241 -10.12 22.70 -4.33
C ILE A 241 -9.87 21.86 -3.07
N VAL A 242 -10.06 22.45 -1.88
CA VAL A 242 -9.92 21.74 -0.61
C VAL A 242 -10.90 20.57 -0.53
N LYS A 243 -12.17 20.79 -0.91
CA LYS A 243 -13.19 19.71 -0.94
C LYS A 243 -12.86 18.62 -1.96
N GLN A 244 -12.37 18.99 -3.15
CA GLN A 244 -11.98 18.03 -4.18
C GLN A 244 -10.81 17.14 -3.71
N GLU A 245 -9.79 17.74 -3.10
CA GLU A 245 -8.66 17.00 -2.52
C GLU A 245 -9.08 16.12 -1.35
N GLN A 246 -9.98 16.59 -0.48
CA GLN A 246 -10.58 15.76 0.59
C GLN A 246 -11.28 14.53 0.03
N GLN A 247 -12.13 14.70 -1.00
CA GLN A 247 -12.81 13.60 -1.65
C GLN A 247 -11.83 12.62 -2.33
N ARG A 248 -10.74 13.12 -2.93
CA ARG A 248 -9.69 12.25 -3.50
C ARG A 248 -9.06 11.39 -2.42
N MET A 249 -8.66 12.01 -1.30
CA MET A 249 -8.06 11.29 -0.16
C MET A 249 -9.02 10.26 0.43
N GLU A 250 -10.30 10.61 0.62
CA GLU A 250 -11.33 9.67 1.09
C GLU A 250 -11.50 8.48 0.15
N GLY A 251 -11.46 8.70 -1.17
CA GLY A 251 -11.50 7.65 -2.18
C GLY A 251 -10.29 6.70 -2.10
N GLU A 252 -9.07 7.25 -1.98
CA GLU A 252 -7.84 6.47 -1.83
C GLU A 252 -7.83 5.63 -0.54
N LEU A 253 -8.28 6.20 0.57
CA LEU A 253 -8.40 5.51 1.87
C LEU A 253 -9.51 4.46 1.87
N GLY A 254 -10.63 4.73 1.19
CA GLY A 254 -11.74 3.79 1.05
C GLY A 254 -11.40 2.59 0.16
N ALA A 255 -10.52 2.76 -0.82
CA ALA A 255 -10.06 1.70 -1.72
C ALA A 255 -9.03 0.74 -1.09
N GLN A 256 -8.50 1.05 0.10
CA GLN A 256 -7.54 0.21 0.83
C GLN A 256 -8.20 -0.74 1.85
N LYS A 257 -9.54 -0.80 1.92
CA LYS A 257 -10.29 -1.77 2.74
C LYS A 257 -10.89 -2.88 1.87
#